data_AF-A0A086AS12-F1
#
_entry.id   AF-A0A086AS12-F1
#
_cell.length_a   1.000
_cell.length_b   1.000
_cell.length_c   1.000
_cell.angle_alpha   90.00
_cell.angle_beta   90.00
_cell.angle_gamma   90.00
#
_symmetry.space_group_name_H-M   'P 1'
#
loop_
_entity.id
_entity.type
_entity.pdbx_description
1 polymer ?
#
loop_
_entity_poly.entity_id
_entity_poly.type
_entity_poly.pdbx_seq_one_letter_code
_entity_poly.pdbx_strand_id
1 'polypeptide(L)'
;MKHFFSYLTLLITFFVNAQTNIKSYDYFVQFNGDQLSKKVNIIDVLNHPLINKYTQGKPDFDINQYANLFKLDNKISVNGNFTDSIPYYQVTIPIKNRNDIKQFMQKMHTKKDADSIPTTSIVDFPLYSLLTSKDNKASVAWNDNYLVIVGFTKKYSSNLYDVAETQEEITVDAVPDEGERIEESPIDVNTPYSEETIDSTAVDTDNYYAEYENGRRVFDSLQSIQQNEFIKSLFDKGFTAPSSDKINATADISSWINYSAAMSSFYESYATLSQFTTYNKFLPSQKNWGNLVKGINLDFYFDNDNARVEEVIEYSKPMADIVNKIANRKINKNIFNYFPDKKPLGYMTYHINTKEALKNMPSLTAEILNSAALTKDDISIVTDLISTIVDEEATATLFDGDLSMFLHDIKETEVMTKSYEYDDNYEEIEVEKIEKKTIPLFSMVFTSTHPTFGDKLLQLGVRKKLLIQKGNYYEIAGTKGKYGDLFIFKDNDVVVIGNSREYFNTNNGVFIKEVKKDLKQNYFLAKLNIPEISNAYSHTAETKTADIKKIDQFATQFSDVTLQSSKKLIDNKLKFELRLNSLKSNKNIILQTLDFVQELSK
;
A
#
# COMPACT_ATOMS: atom_id res chain seq x y z
N MET A 1 28.65 4.53 -50.98
CA MET A 1 29.21 4.48 -49.61
C MET A 1 28.31 5.11 -48.54
N LYS A 2 27.74 6.31 -48.71
CA LYS A 2 26.82 6.91 -47.71
C LYS A 2 25.57 6.05 -47.41
N HIS A 3 24.92 5.51 -48.45
CA HIS A 3 23.76 4.63 -48.25
C HIS A 3 24.12 3.28 -47.62
N PHE A 4 25.30 2.72 -47.90
CA PHE A 4 25.78 1.50 -47.26
C PHE A 4 25.99 1.69 -45.75
N PHE A 5 26.55 2.82 -45.33
CA PHE A 5 26.63 3.17 -43.91
C PHE A 5 25.25 3.38 -43.29
N SER A 6 24.32 4.07 -43.96
CA SER A 6 22.95 4.23 -43.45
C SER A 6 22.22 2.89 -43.30
N TYR A 7 22.35 1.98 -44.27
CA TYR A 7 21.76 0.64 -44.20
C TYR A 7 22.48 -0.24 -43.18
N LEU A 8 23.80 -0.14 -43.02
CA LEU A 8 24.56 -0.84 -41.99
C LEU A 8 24.21 -0.33 -40.59
N THR A 9 24.01 0.98 -40.40
CA THR A 9 23.54 1.55 -39.12
C THR A 9 22.11 1.11 -38.84
N LEU A 10 21.22 1.07 -39.84
CA LEU A 10 19.86 0.52 -39.71
C LEU A 10 19.90 -0.97 -39.37
N LEU A 11 20.75 -1.75 -40.03
CA LEU A 11 20.94 -3.17 -39.78
C LEU A 11 21.51 -3.42 -38.36
N ILE A 12 22.47 -2.61 -37.91
CA ILE A 12 23.03 -2.66 -36.56
C ILE A 12 21.94 -2.29 -35.53
N THR A 13 21.09 -1.29 -35.80
CA THR A 13 19.94 -1.03 -34.93
C THR A 13 18.93 -2.18 -34.94
N PHE A 14 18.74 -2.90 -36.06
CA PHE A 14 17.90 -4.10 -36.09
C PHE A 14 18.51 -5.29 -35.33
N PHE A 15 19.84 -5.46 -35.33
CA PHE A 15 20.52 -6.53 -34.60
C PHE A 15 20.68 -6.23 -33.10
N VAL A 16 20.87 -4.97 -32.69
CA VAL A 16 20.85 -4.56 -31.27
C VAL A 16 19.43 -4.70 -30.69
N ASN A 17 18.40 -4.57 -31.52
CA ASN A 17 16.99 -4.76 -31.15
C ASN A 17 16.50 -6.22 -31.27
N ALA A 18 17.35 -7.18 -31.60
CA ALA A 18 16.93 -8.60 -31.66
C ALA A 18 16.68 -9.21 -30.26
N GLN A 19 17.09 -8.53 -29.18
CA GLN A 19 16.65 -8.80 -27.82
C GLN A 19 15.44 -7.97 -27.38
N THR A 20 15.07 -6.90 -28.10
CA THR A 20 13.99 -5.97 -27.72
C THR A 20 12.61 -6.39 -28.19
N ASN A 21 12.37 -7.69 -28.37
CA ASN A 21 11.02 -8.25 -28.16
C ASN A 21 10.87 -8.59 -26.67
N ILE A 22 11.30 -7.66 -25.80
CA ILE A 22 11.08 -7.74 -24.36
C ILE A 22 9.59 -7.52 -24.20
N LYS A 23 8.86 -8.61 -23.94
CA LYS A 23 7.51 -8.54 -23.40
C LYS A 23 7.48 -7.47 -22.31
N SER A 24 6.47 -6.59 -22.34
CA SER A 24 6.24 -5.63 -21.25
C SER A 24 6.29 -6.38 -19.92
N TYR A 25 7.21 -6.00 -19.03
CA TYR A 25 7.24 -6.56 -17.69
C TYR A 25 5.94 -6.22 -16.96
N ASP A 26 5.44 -7.10 -16.09
CA ASP A 26 4.35 -6.78 -15.17
C ASP A 26 4.87 -6.10 -13.91
N TYR A 27 6.14 -6.28 -13.58
CA TYR A 27 6.80 -5.52 -12.54
C TYR A 27 8.29 -5.35 -12.83
N PHE A 28 8.85 -4.26 -12.32
CA PHE A 28 10.26 -3.97 -12.39
C PHE A 28 10.68 -3.25 -11.12
N VAL A 29 11.78 -3.66 -10.51
CA VAL A 29 12.44 -2.99 -9.39
C VAL A 29 13.89 -2.78 -9.79
N GLN A 30 14.40 -1.57 -9.64
CA GLN A 30 15.78 -1.22 -9.90
C GLN A 30 16.39 -0.56 -8.68
N PHE A 31 17.46 -1.15 -8.16
CA PHE A 31 18.34 -0.52 -7.20
C PHE A 31 19.41 0.22 -8.00
N ASN A 32 19.37 1.55 -7.96
CA ASN A 32 20.31 2.41 -8.66
C ASN A 32 21.54 2.63 -7.78
N GLY A 33 22.38 1.59 -7.66
CA GLY A 33 23.63 1.65 -6.88
C GLY A 33 24.54 2.80 -7.30
N ASP A 34 24.46 3.23 -8.56
CA ASP A 34 25.21 4.35 -9.13
C ASP A 34 24.72 5.71 -8.66
N GLN A 35 23.47 5.80 -8.20
CA GLN A 35 22.94 6.99 -7.54
C GLN A 35 23.20 6.94 -6.04
N LEU A 36 22.92 5.80 -5.41
CA LEU A 36 23.05 5.65 -3.97
C LEU A 36 24.51 5.81 -3.49
N SER A 37 25.47 5.23 -4.22
CA SER A 37 26.90 5.30 -3.90
C SER A 37 27.48 6.71 -3.93
N LYS A 38 26.81 7.67 -4.59
CA LYS A 38 27.19 9.09 -4.55
C LYS A 38 26.84 9.76 -3.22
N LYS A 39 25.90 9.17 -2.47
CA LYS A 39 25.33 9.74 -1.24
C LYS A 39 25.83 9.05 0.01
N VAL A 40 26.10 7.74 -0.07
CA VAL A 40 26.57 6.94 1.05
C VAL A 40 27.52 5.84 0.59
N ASN A 41 28.55 5.59 1.38
CA ASN A 41 29.41 4.42 1.17
C ASN A 41 28.65 3.15 1.56
N ILE A 42 28.39 2.29 0.58
CA ILE A 42 27.62 1.05 0.77
C ILE A 42 28.30 0.12 1.78
N ILE A 43 29.64 0.11 1.86
CA ILE A 43 30.37 -0.73 2.82
C ILE A 43 30.09 -0.30 4.27
N ASP A 44 29.93 1.01 4.52
CA ASP A 44 29.59 1.53 5.85
C ASP A 44 28.16 1.13 6.24
N VAL A 45 27.24 1.07 5.27
CA VAL A 45 25.87 0.56 5.49
C VAL A 45 25.92 -0.92 5.84
N LEU A 46 26.59 -1.74 5.02
CA LEU A 46 26.64 -3.20 5.22
C LEU A 46 27.35 -3.60 6.53
N ASN A 47 28.40 -2.88 6.91
CA ASN A 47 29.13 -3.12 8.16
C ASN A 47 28.54 -2.38 9.36
N HIS A 48 27.36 -1.78 9.23
CA HIS A 48 26.71 -1.10 10.35
C HIS A 48 26.49 -2.10 11.51
N PRO A 49 26.75 -1.73 12.79
CA PRO A 49 26.68 -2.67 13.91
C PRO A 49 25.32 -3.36 14.06
N LEU A 50 24.22 -2.67 13.74
CA LEU A 50 22.88 -3.26 13.69
C LEU A 50 22.79 -4.44 12.71
N ILE A 51 23.33 -4.29 11.49
CA ILE A 51 23.32 -5.35 10.47
C ILE A 51 24.20 -6.52 10.92
N ASN A 52 25.40 -6.21 11.45
CA ASN A 52 26.30 -7.23 11.99
C ASN A 52 25.68 -8.02 13.15
N LYS A 53 24.79 -7.42 13.96
CA LYS A 53 24.06 -8.16 15.01
C LYS A 53 23.17 -9.26 14.42
N TYR A 54 22.60 -9.07 13.22
CA TYR A 54 21.83 -10.12 12.53
C TYR A 54 22.69 -11.22 11.91
N THR A 55 23.99 -10.97 11.72
CA THR A 55 24.96 -11.97 11.25
C THR A 55 25.64 -12.72 12.40
N GLN A 56 25.59 -12.18 13.63
CA GLN A 56 26.06 -12.87 14.84
C GLN A 56 25.31 -14.21 15.02
N GLY A 57 26.07 -15.30 15.13
CA GLY A 57 25.53 -16.67 15.23
C GLY A 57 25.33 -17.38 13.89
N LYS A 58 25.61 -16.72 12.75
CA LYS A 58 25.63 -17.34 11.41
C LYS A 58 27.06 -17.32 10.85
N PRO A 59 27.97 -18.21 11.32
CA PRO A 59 29.38 -18.21 10.90
C PRO A 59 29.58 -18.40 9.39
N ASP A 60 28.56 -18.90 8.68
CA ASP A 60 28.56 -19.08 7.24
C ASP A 60 28.11 -17.85 6.43
N PHE A 61 27.65 -16.78 7.09
CA PHE A 61 27.16 -15.57 6.45
C PHE A 61 28.12 -14.40 6.66
N ASP A 62 28.98 -14.13 5.68
CA ASP A 62 29.92 -13.01 5.67
C ASP A 62 29.49 -11.95 4.64
N ILE A 63 29.00 -10.81 5.11
CA ILE A 63 28.53 -9.71 4.25
C ILE A 63 29.64 -9.12 3.38
N ASN A 64 30.89 -9.11 3.86
CA ASN A 64 32.03 -8.60 3.12
C ASN A 64 32.43 -9.53 1.98
N GLN A 65 32.20 -10.84 2.11
CA GLN A 65 32.35 -11.79 1.01
C GLN A 65 31.44 -11.42 -0.17
N TYR A 66 30.17 -11.08 0.10
CA TYR A 66 29.23 -10.67 -0.95
C TYR A 66 29.61 -9.32 -1.58
N ALA A 67 30.03 -8.33 -0.77
CA ALA A 67 30.52 -7.05 -1.27
C ALA A 67 31.76 -7.19 -2.16
N ASN A 68 32.58 -8.23 -1.96
CA ASN A 68 33.73 -8.55 -2.80
C ASN A 68 33.37 -9.25 -4.11
N LEU A 69 32.17 -9.82 -4.24
CA LEU A 69 31.72 -10.51 -5.45
C LEU A 69 30.93 -9.60 -6.40
N PHE A 70 30.18 -8.65 -5.85
CA PHE A 70 29.21 -7.84 -6.58
C PHE A 70 29.63 -6.37 -6.71
N LYS A 71 29.25 -5.73 -7.82
CA LYS A 71 29.36 -4.27 -8.02
C LYS A 71 28.09 -3.61 -7.51
N LEU A 72 28.01 -3.42 -6.19
CA LEU A 72 26.81 -2.86 -5.51
C LEU A 72 26.58 -1.38 -5.83
N ASP A 73 27.59 -0.71 -6.39
CA ASP A 73 27.58 0.63 -6.96
C ASP A 73 27.03 0.67 -8.41
N ASN A 74 26.62 -0.46 -8.97
CA ASN A 74 25.94 -0.55 -10.26
C ASN A 74 24.46 -0.89 -10.08
N LYS A 75 23.70 -0.79 -11.19
CA LYS A 75 22.26 -1.12 -11.20
C LYS A 75 22.02 -2.60 -11.00
N ILE A 76 21.21 -2.93 -10.00
CA ILE A 76 20.65 -4.28 -9.77
C ILE A 76 19.17 -4.22 -10.11
N SER A 77 18.65 -5.22 -10.81
CA SER A 77 17.23 -5.26 -11.18
C SER A 77 16.55 -6.55 -10.75
N VAL A 78 15.26 -6.44 -10.44
CA VAL A 78 14.33 -7.56 -10.28
C VAL A 78 13.15 -7.28 -11.20
N ASN A 79 12.82 -8.19 -12.10
CA ASN A 79 11.76 -7.99 -13.07
C ASN A 79 11.07 -9.31 -13.40
N GLY A 80 9.87 -9.25 -13.96
CA GLY A 80 9.20 -10.45 -14.38
C GLY A 80 7.78 -10.21 -14.87
N ASN A 81 7.11 -11.33 -15.13
CA ASN A 81 5.72 -11.37 -15.53
C ASN A 81 4.97 -12.37 -14.66
N PHE A 82 3.73 -12.04 -14.35
CA PHE A 82 2.80 -12.97 -13.71
C PHE A 82 1.54 -13.21 -14.59
N THR A 83 1.37 -12.43 -15.66
CA THR A 83 0.31 -12.63 -16.67
C THR A 83 0.71 -13.50 -17.86
N ASP A 84 2.01 -13.74 -18.02
CA ASP A 84 2.53 -14.61 -19.07
C ASP A 84 2.12 -16.08 -18.85
N SER A 85 2.10 -16.86 -19.95
CA SER A 85 1.85 -18.31 -19.89
C SER A 85 2.83 -19.06 -18.98
N ILE A 86 4.03 -18.49 -18.79
CA ILE A 86 5.07 -18.95 -17.88
C ILE A 86 5.43 -17.76 -16.99
N PRO A 87 4.78 -17.59 -15.83
CA PRO A 87 5.08 -16.51 -14.92
C PRO A 87 6.44 -16.74 -14.28
N TYR A 88 7.23 -15.67 -14.15
CA TYR A 88 8.63 -15.75 -13.73
C TYR A 88 9.09 -14.50 -12.99
N TYR A 89 10.21 -14.66 -12.30
CA TYR A 89 11.05 -13.56 -11.85
C TYR A 89 12.48 -13.75 -12.37
N GLN A 90 13.14 -12.62 -12.64
CA GLN A 90 14.53 -12.52 -12.99
C GLN A 90 15.19 -11.50 -12.08
N VAL A 91 16.29 -11.89 -11.43
CA VAL A 91 17.18 -10.97 -10.70
C VAL A 91 18.47 -10.84 -11.50
N THR A 92 18.91 -9.62 -11.77
CA THR A 92 20.17 -9.33 -12.46
C THR A 92 21.10 -8.54 -11.56
N ILE A 93 22.25 -9.12 -11.21
CA ILE A 93 23.23 -8.56 -10.28
C ILE A 93 24.56 -8.36 -11.01
N PRO A 94 25.10 -7.14 -11.08
CA PRO A 94 26.44 -6.91 -11.61
C PRO A 94 27.53 -7.57 -10.76
N ILE A 95 28.42 -8.32 -11.38
CA ILE A 95 29.52 -9.02 -10.70
C ILE A 95 30.88 -8.40 -11.03
N LYS A 96 31.87 -8.69 -10.20
CA LYS A 96 33.27 -8.30 -10.43
C LYS A 96 34.04 -9.30 -11.27
N ASN A 97 33.82 -10.61 -11.05
CA ASN A 97 34.59 -11.66 -11.70
C ASN A 97 33.79 -12.98 -11.81
N ARG A 98 33.78 -13.60 -13.00
CA ARG A 98 33.09 -14.87 -13.28
C ARG A 98 33.64 -16.06 -12.49
N ASN A 99 34.96 -16.14 -12.32
CA ASN A 99 35.61 -17.24 -11.61
C ASN A 99 35.37 -17.15 -10.11
N ASP A 100 35.36 -15.95 -9.54
CA ASP A 100 35.08 -15.76 -8.12
C ASP A 100 33.64 -16.19 -7.78
N ILE A 101 32.68 -15.87 -8.66
CA ILE A 101 31.30 -16.38 -8.54
C ILE A 101 31.27 -17.91 -8.66
N LYS A 102 32.00 -18.50 -9.61
CA LYS A 102 32.06 -19.95 -9.75
C LYS A 102 32.60 -20.63 -8.48
N GLN A 103 33.71 -20.15 -7.94
CA GLN A 103 34.29 -20.65 -6.69
C GLN A 103 33.33 -20.46 -5.51
N PHE A 104 32.66 -19.30 -5.44
CA PHE A 104 31.66 -19.03 -4.42
C PHE A 104 30.49 -20.04 -4.47
N MET A 105 29.92 -20.27 -5.65
CA MET A 105 28.84 -21.23 -5.83
C MET A 105 29.29 -22.65 -5.46
N GLN A 106 30.45 -23.08 -5.93
CA GLN A 106 31.02 -24.39 -5.56
C GLN A 106 31.11 -24.56 -4.04
N LYS A 107 31.68 -23.58 -3.33
CA LYS A 107 31.81 -23.60 -1.86
C LYS A 107 30.46 -23.65 -1.14
N MET A 108 29.47 -22.88 -1.59
CA MET A 108 28.13 -22.86 -1.00
C MET A 108 27.43 -24.22 -1.11
N HIS A 109 27.69 -24.97 -2.18
CA HIS A 109 27.09 -26.30 -2.39
C HIS A 109 27.84 -27.42 -1.66
N THR A 110 29.19 -27.39 -1.64
CA THR A 110 29.97 -28.38 -0.88
C THR A 110 29.65 -28.38 0.62
N LYS A 111 29.23 -27.23 1.19
CA LYS A 111 28.84 -27.13 2.60
C LYS A 111 27.48 -27.75 2.95
N LYS A 112 26.56 -27.93 1.98
CA LYS A 112 25.23 -28.54 2.24
C LYS A 112 25.23 -30.07 2.18
N ASP A 113 26.20 -30.66 1.49
CA ASP A 113 26.21 -32.08 1.12
C ASP A 113 27.26 -32.90 1.93
N ALA A 114 27.44 -32.62 3.23
CA ALA A 114 28.43 -33.34 4.03
C ALA A 114 28.12 -34.85 4.21
N ASP A 115 26.86 -35.27 4.03
CA ASP A 115 26.41 -36.67 4.15
C ASP A 115 25.81 -37.24 2.84
N SER A 116 26.05 -36.63 1.68
CA SER A 116 25.58 -37.16 0.37
C SER A 116 26.48 -36.70 -0.78
N ILE A 117 26.59 -37.50 -1.86
CA ILE A 117 27.38 -37.18 -3.06
C ILE A 117 26.91 -35.84 -3.64
N PRO A 118 27.80 -34.89 -4.02
CA PRO A 118 27.39 -33.56 -4.47
C PRO A 118 26.52 -33.65 -5.73
N THR A 119 25.26 -33.20 -5.63
CA THR A 119 24.21 -33.39 -6.66
C THR A 119 23.86 -32.13 -7.45
N THR A 120 24.71 -31.12 -7.42
CA THR A 120 24.64 -29.90 -8.24
C THR A 120 25.76 -29.92 -9.29
N SER A 121 25.42 -29.61 -10.54
CA SER A 121 26.40 -29.51 -11.63
C SER A 121 26.47 -28.08 -12.16
N ILE A 122 27.69 -27.55 -12.23
CA ILE A 122 27.98 -26.30 -12.95
C ILE A 122 28.36 -26.70 -14.37
N VAL A 123 27.61 -26.22 -15.35
CA VAL A 123 27.87 -26.41 -16.77
C VAL A 123 28.44 -25.10 -17.32
N ASP A 124 29.66 -25.17 -17.88
CA ASP A 124 30.29 -24.03 -18.51
C ASP A 124 29.96 -23.99 -20.01
N PHE A 125 29.37 -22.89 -20.45
CA PHE A 125 29.21 -22.53 -21.85
C PHE A 125 30.23 -21.45 -22.23
N PRO A 126 30.48 -21.22 -23.54
CA PRO A 126 31.43 -20.19 -23.98
C PRO A 126 31.12 -18.80 -23.40
N LEU A 127 29.84 -18.41 -23.38
CA LEU A 127 29.40 -17.07 -22.97
C LEU A 127 28.97 -16.95 -21.50
N TYR A 128 28.71 -18.06 -20.82
CA TYR A 128 28.16 -18.06 -19.46
C TYR A 128 28.37 -19.40 -18.76
N SER A 129 28.24 -19.42 -17.44
CA SER A 129 28.17 -20.64 -16.64
C SER A 129 26.76 -20.78 -16.07
N LEU A 130 26.25 -22.01 -15.99
CA LEU A 130 24.93 -22.34 -15.48
C LEU A 130 25.07 -23.28 -14.29
N LEU A 131 24.40 -22.93 -13.19
CA LEU A 131 24.16 -23.81 -12.06
C LEU A 131 22.74 -24.35 -12.14
N THR A 132 22.61 -25.67 -12.24
CA THR A 132 21.33 -26.39 -12.17
C THR A 132 21.19 -27.05 -10.80
N SER A 133 20.18 -26.67 -10.02
CA SER A 133 19.85 -27.32 -8.74
C SER A 133 18.78 -28.39 -8.89
N LYS A 134 18.81 -29.42 -8.04
CA LYS A 134 17.79 -30.48 -8.03
C LYS A 134 16.46 -30.01 -7.41
N ASP A 135 16.45 -28.94 -6.62
CA ASP A 135 15.23 -28.41 -6.03
C ASP A 135 14.34 -27.66 -7.05
N ASN A 136 14.85 -27.43 -8.29
CA ASN A 136 14.12 -26.89 -9.45
C ASN A 136 13.41 -25.54 -9.20
N LYS A 137 13.74 -24.83 -8.11
CA LYS A 137 13.05 -23.59 -7.73
C LYS A 137 13.56 -22.37 -8.48
N ALA A 138 14.84 -22.34 -8.80
CA ALA A 138 15.46 -21.28 -9.60
C ALA A 138 16.74 -21.78 -10.26
N SER A 139 16.98 -21.34 -11.48
CA SER A 139 18.24 -21.53 -12.18
C SER A 139 19.11 -20.28 -12.04
N VAL A 140 20.41 -20.48 -11.84
CA VAL A 140 21.38 -19.38 -11.67
C VAL A 140 22.41 -19.46 -12.78
N ALA A 141 22.56 -18.38 -13.55
CA ALA A 141 23.56 -18.27 -14.59
C ALA A 141 24.39 -17.01 -14.42
N TRP A 142 25.64 -17.02 -14.87
CA TRP A 142 26.49 -15.83 -14.82
C TRP A 142 27.48 -15.79 -15.98
N ASN A 143 27.76 -14.58 -16.47
CA ASN A 143 28.83 -14.30 -17.42
C ASN A 143 29.93 -13.47 -16.76
N ASP A 144 30.73 -12.74 -17.53
CA ASP A 144 31.82 -11.91 -16.99
C ASP A 144 31.33 -10.65 -16.26
N ASN A 145 30.09 -10.22 -16.50
CA ASN A 145 29.56 -8.94 -16.04
C ASN A 145 28.37 -9.07 -15.09
N TYR A 146 27.57 -10.13 -15.21
CA TYR A 146 26.32 -10.30 -14.49
C TYR A 146 26.13 -11.72 -13.98
N LEU A 147 25.51 -11.81 -12.81
CA LEU A 147 24.82 -13.00 -12.31
C LEU A 147 23.32 -12.77 -12.48
N VAL A 148 22.63 -13.80 -12.97
CA VAL A 148 21.21 -13.80 -13.28
C VAL A 148 20.57 -14.98 -12.58
N ILE A 149 19.53 -14.72 -11.79
CA ILE A 149 18.70 -15.73 -11.14
C ILE A 149 17.34 -15.70 -11.81
N VAL A 150 16.86 -16.84 -12.30
CA VAL A 150 15.53 -16.98 -12.88
C VAL A 150 14.77 -18.06 -12.13
N GLY A 151 13.56 -17.74 -11.69
CA GLY A 151 12.63 -18.74 -11.17
C GLY A 151 11.26 -18.59 -11.81
N PHE A 152 10.64 -19.72 -12.17
CA PHE A 152 9.24 -19.74 -12.58
C PHE A 152 8.35 -19.87 -11.34
N THR A 153 7.23 -19.16 -11.36
CA THR A 153 6.36 -19.02 -10.18
C THR A 153 5.09 -19.86 -10.26
N LYS A 154 4.82 -20.49 -11.42
CA LYS A 154 3.69 -21.40 -11.60
C LYS A 154 3.88 -22.62 -10.70
N LYS A 155 2.85 -23.01 -9.96
CA LYS A 155 2.86 -24.21 -9.12
C LYS A 155 2.05 -25.33 -9.77
N TYR A 156 2.39 -26.57 -9.44
CA TYR A 156 1.58 -27.73 -9.81
C TYR A 156 0.25 -27.67 -9.05
N SER A 157 -0.87 -27.62 -9.77
CA SER A 157 -2.22 -27.64 -9.19
C SER A 157 -2.74 -29.09 -9.12
N SER A 158 -3.18 -29.52 -7.95
CA SER A 158 -3.97 -30.76 -7.79
C SER A 158 -5.45 -30.50 -8.06
N ASN A 159 -6.13 -31.43 -8.73
CA ASN A 159 -7.59 -31.41 -8.92
C ASN A 159 -8.37 -31.81 -7.63
N LEU A 160 -7.88 -31.47 -6.43
CA LEU A 160 -8.44 -31.94 -5.15
C LEU A 160 -9.91 -31.52 -4.93
N TYR A 161 -10.44 -30.56 -5.69
CA TYR A 161 -11.79 -30.01 -5.51
C TYR A 161 -12.51 -29.58 -6.79
N ASP A 162 -12.21 -30.18 -7.96
CA ASP A 162 -13.11 -30.04 -9.12
C ASP A 162 -14.32 -30.97 -8.94
N VAL A 163 -15.26 -30.60 -8.06
CA VAL A 163 -16.59 -31.18 -8.08
C VAL A 163 -17.31 -30.53 -9.26
N ALA A 164 -17.61 -31.32 -10.30
CA ALA A 164 -18.41 -30.87 -11.42
C ALA A 164 -19.76 -30.32 -10.91
N GLU A 165 -20.11 -29.09 -11.31
CA GLU A 165 -21.42 -28.50 -11.04
C GLU A 165 -22.53 -29.40 -11.58
N THR A 166 -23.21 -30.15 -10.71
CA THR A 166 -24.57 -30.59 -10.99
C THR A 166 -25.47 -29.38 -10.85
N GLN A 167 -25.95 -28.87 -11.99
CA GLN A 167 -27.02 -27.87 -12.04
C GLN A 167 -28.28 -28.49 -11.43
N GLU A 168 -28.60 -28.14 -10.19
CA GLU A 168 -29.95 -28.35 -9.65
C GLU A 168 -30.85 -27.26 -10.22
N GLU A 169 -31.66 -27.65 -11.20
CA GLU A 169 -32.77 -26.86 -11.72
C GLU A 169 -33.85 -26.77 -10.62
N ILE A 170 -33.80 -25.71 -9.82
CA ILE A 170 -34.83 -25.43 -8.81
C ILE A 170 -36.03 -24.82 -9.55
N THR A 171 -37.01 -25.66 -9.90
CA THR A 171 -38.35 -25.19 -10.28
C THR A 171 -39.05 -24.66 -9.03
N VAL A 172 -39.28 -23.35 -8.99
CA VAL A 172 -40.04 -22.67 -7.94
C VAL A 172 -41.52 -22.86 -8.25
N ASP A 173 -42.17 -23.82 -7.61
CA ASP A 173 -43.64 -23.88 -7.57
C ASP A 173 -44.14 -22.87 -6.53
N ALA A 174 -44.95 -21.93 -7.02
CA ALA A 174 -45.57 -20.88 -6.23
C ALA A 174 -46.63 -21.47 -5.30
N VAL A 175 -46.47 -21.29 -3.99
CA VAL A 175 -47.53 -21.58 -3.00
C VAL A 175 -48.40 -20.33 -2.83
N PRO A 176 -49.71 -20.38 -3.09
CA PRO A 176 -50.63 -19.34 -2.67
C PRO A 176 -50.98 -19.52 -1.19
N ASP A 177 -51.08 -18.36 -0.54
CA ASP A 177 -51.54 -18.12 0.81
C ASP A 177 -53.01 -18.53 1.03
N GLU A 178 -53.31 -19.03 2.24
CA GLU A 178 -54.53 -18.83 3.06
C GLU A 178 -54.92 -20.08 3.89
N GLY A 179 -55.13 -19.86 5.19
CA GLY A 179 -56.33 -20.37 5.89
C GLY A 179 -56.29 -21.73 6.61
N GLU A 180 -56.22 -21.65 7.93
CA GLU A 180 -56.90 -22.53 8.91
C GLU A 180 -56.45 -24.00 9.16
N ARG A 181 -56.80 -24.41 10.39
CA ARG A 181 -56.32 -25.49 11.25
C ARG A 181 -57.17 -26.76 11.11
N ILE A 182 -56.59 -27.95 10.95
CA ILE A 182 -57.19 -29.24 11.41
C ILE A 182 -56.10 -30.24 11.83
N GLU A 183 -56.37 -30.93 12.95
CA GLU A 183 -55.61 -32.01 13.61
C GLU A 183 -55.71 -33.39 12.92
N GLU A 184 -54.68 -34.20 13.17
CA GLU A 184 -54.55 -35.67 13.25
C GLU A 184 -55.49 -36.62 12.46
N SER A 185 -54.89 -37.52 11.66
CA SER A 185 -54.91 -38.98 11.90
C SER A 185 -54.15 -39.78 10.82
N PRO A 186 -53.72 -41.04 11.11
CA PRO A 186 -52.52 -41.69 10.54
C PRO A 186 -52.83 -42.67 9.39
N ILE A 187 -51.84 -43.53 9.04
CA ILE A 187 -51.85 -44.74 8.15
C ILE A 187 -51.00 -44.49 6.87
N ASP A 188 -50.11 -45.35 6.36
CA ASP A 188 -49.79 -46.76 6.62
C ASP A 188 -48.30 -47.07 6.34
N VAL A 189 -47.85 -48.15 6.96
CA VAL A 189 -46.58 -48.84 6.82
C VAL A 189 -46.59 -49.70 5.57
N ASN A 190 -45.83 -49.32 4.54
CA ASN A 190 -45.05 -50.26 3.71
C ASN A 190 -44.35 -49.53 2.57
N THR A 191 -43.03 -49.36 2.69
CA THR A 191 -42.12 -49.51 1.54
C THR A 191 -40.73 -49.84 2.08
N PRO A 192 -40.03 -50.81 1.49
CA PRO A 192 -38.86 -51.42 2.11
C PRO A 192 -37.70 -50.43 2.14
N TYR A 193 -37.08 -50.30 3.31
CA TYR A 193 -35.78 -49.68 3.49
C TYR A 193 -34.75 -50.53 2.74
N SER A 194 -34.47 -50.20 1.48
CA SER A 194 -33.24 -50.63 0.83
C SER A 194 -32.14 -49.77 1.40
N GLU A 195 -31.44 -50.33 2.38
CA GLU A 195 -30.13 -49.86 2.82
C GLU A 195 -29.17 -50.08 1.62
N GLU A 196 -29.24 -49.18 0.63
CA GLU A 196 -28.13 -49.00 -0.29
C GLU A 196 -27.00 -48.48 0.57
N THR A 197 -26.16 -49.42 1.00
CA THR A 197 -24.77 -49.14 1.34
C THR A 197 -24.24 -48.18 0.29
N ILE A 198 -24.08 -46.91 0.66
CA ILE A 198 -23.16 -46.02 -0.02
C ILE A 198 -21.84 -46.77 0.07
N ASP A 199 -21.47 -47.43 -1.03
CA ASP A 199 -20.13 -47.93 -1.23
C ASP A 199 -19.25 -46.70 -1.17
N SER A 200 -18.75 -46.41 0.02
CA SER A 200 -17.58 -45.59 0.20
C SER A 200 -16.48 -46.36 -0.51
N THR A 201 -16.38 -46.16 -1.83
CA THR A 201 -15.14 -46.38 -2.55
C THR A 201 -14.15 -45.50 -1.81
N ALA A 202 -13.42 -46.13 -0.90
CA ALA A 202 -12.24 -45.58 -0.32
C ALA A 202 -11.36 -45.23 -1.51
N VAL A 203 -11.36 -43.95 -1.89
CA VAL A 203 -10.29 -43.42 -2.71
C VAL A 203 -9.04 -43.82 -1.96
N ASP A 204 -8.26 -44.72 -2.55
CA ASP A 204 -7.01 -45.20 -1.99
C ASP A 204 -6.09 -43.99 -1.85
N THR A 205 -6.14 -43.37 -0.66
CA THR A 205 -5.48 -42.11 -0.37
C THR A 205 -3.97 -42.22 -0.61
N ASP A 206 -3.39 -43.40 -0.41
CA ASP A 206 -1.97 -43.66 -0.63
C ASP A 206 -1.60 -43.62 -2.12
N ASN A 207 -2.47 -44.14 -3.00
CA ASN A 207 -2.26 -44.09 -4.45
C ASN A 207 -2.41 -42.67 -5.01
N TYR A 208 -3.35 -41.88 -4.48
CA TYR A 208 -3.55 -40.48 -4.90
C TYR A 208 -2.37 -39.56 -4.52
N TYR A 209 -1.84 -39.66 -3.29
CA TYR A 209 -0.65 -38.89 -2.91
C TYR A 209 0.56 -39.28 -3.76
N ALA A 210 0.70 -40.57 -4.08
CA ALA A 210 1.76 -41.03 -4.98
C ALA A 210 1.59 -40.48 -6.41
N GLU A 211 0.37 -40.43 -6.95
CA GLU A 211 0.07 -39.82 -8.25
C GLU A 211 0.33 -38.32 -8.27
N TYR A 212 -0.12 -37.58 -7.24
CA TYR A 212 0.15 -36.16 -7.08
C TYR A 212 1.65 -35.86 -7.00
N GLU A 213 2.38 -36.60 -6.17
CA GLU A 213 3.84 -36.46 -6.03
C GLU A 213 4.57 -36.78 -7.34
N ASN A 214 4.11 -37.79 -8.08
CA ASN A 214 4.62 -38.08 -9.42
C ASN A 214 4.33 -36.95 -10.40
N GLY A 215 3.10 -36.43 -10.42
CA GLY A 215 2.69 -35.32 -11.27
C GLY A 215 3.47 -34.04 -10.96
N ARG A 216 3.64 -33.70 -9.67
CA ARG A 216 4.48 -32.61 -9.19
C ARG A 216 5.92 -32.77 -9.65
N ARG A 217 6.51 -33.95 -9.47
CA ARG A 217 7.89 -34.23 -9.88
C ARG A 217 8.09 -34.12 -11.40
N VAL A 218 7.13 -34.59 -12.20
CA VAL A 218 7.15 -34.42 -13.67
C VAL A 218 7.04 -32.95 -14.04
N PHE A 219 6.11 -32.21 -13.43
CA PHE A 219 5.93 -30.78 -13.64
C PHE A 219 7.18 -29.97 -13.27
N ASP A 220 7.78 -30.23 -12.11
CA ASP A 220 9.01 -29.58 -11.66
C ASP A 220 10.18 -29.87 -12.63
N SER A 221 10.25 -31.11 -13.15
CA SER A 221 11.24 -31.48 -14.17
C SER A 221 11.02 -30.73 -15.48
N LEU A 222 9.78 -30.58 -15.96
CA LEU A 222 9.47 -29.82 -17.17
C LEU A 222 9.77 -28.34 -16.99
N GLN A 223 9.44 -27.76 -15.84
CA GLN A 223 9.80 -26.38 -15.52
C GLN A 223 11.31 -26.18 -15.53
N SER A 224 12.08 -27.08 -14.93
CA SER A 224 13.54 -27.01 -14.91
C SER A 224 14.14 -26.98 -16.33
N ILE A 225 13.60 -27.81 -17.24
CA ILE A 225 13.99 -27.80 -18.66
C ILE A 225 13.67 -26.44 -19.30
N GLN A 226 12.44 -25.95 -19.14
CA GLN A 226 12.01 -24.66 -19.71
C GLN A 226 12.79 -23.47 -19.12
N GLN A 227 13.14 -23.49 -17.82
CA GLN A 227 13.97 -22.48 -17.18
C GLN A 227 15.38 -22.46 -17.79
N ASN A 228 15.97 -23.62 -18.04
CA ASN A 228 17.28 -23.73 -18.66
C ASN A 228 17.27 -23.24 -20.11
N GLU A 229 16.21 -23.54 -20.88
CA GLU A 229 16.00 -22.99 -22.22
C GLU A 229 15.81 -21.46 -22.19
N PHE A 230 15.07 -20.94 -21.21
CA PHE A 230 14.89 -19.51 -21.01
C PHE A 230 16.23 -18.82 -20.72
N ILE A 231 17.03 -19.33 -19.77
CA ILE A 231 18.37 -18.82 -19.49
C ILE A 231 19.26 -18.88 -20.74
N LYS A 232 19.25 -20.01 -21.45
CA LYS A 232 20.02 -20.15 -22.68
C LYS A 232 19.63 -19.05 -23.69
N SER A 233 18.34 -18.76 -23.83
CA SER A 233 17.87 -17.66 -24.68
C SER A 233 18.36 -16.27 -24.26
N LEU A 234 18.57 -16.05 -22.94
CA LEU A 234 19.11 -14.80 -22.42
C LEU A 234 20.61 -14.63 -22.73
N PHE A 235 21.39 -15.71 -22.72
CA PHE A 235 22.86 -15.64 -22.79
C PHE A 235 23.47 -16.01 -24.15
N ASP A 236 22.83 -16.85 -24.98
CA ASP A 236 23.41 -17.39 -26.23
C ASP A 236 23.82 -16.32 -27.25
N LYS A 237 23.18 -15.15 -27.21
CA LYS A 237 23.47 -14.00 -28.08
C LYS A 237 24.21 -12.86 -27.38
N GLY A 238 24.74 -13.12 -26.18
CA GLY A 238 25.28 -12.11 -25.30
C GLY A 238 24.19 -11.51 -24.42
N PHE A 239 24.37 -11.58 -23.09
CA PHE A 239 23.38 -11.08 -22.14
C PHE A 239 23.44 -9.54 -22.03
N THR A 240 22.28 -8.92 -22.14
CA THR A 240 22.06 -7.49 -21.84
C THR A 240 21.20 -7.38 -20.59
N ALA A 241 21.64 -6.57 -19.62
CA ALA A 241 20.84 -6.33 -18.43
C ALA A 241 19.49 -5.70 -18.80
N PRO A 242 18.39 -6.15 -18.17
CA PRO A 242 17.06 -5.65 -18.49
C PRO A 242 16.91 -4.19 -18.06
N SER A 243 16.08 -3.44 -18.78
CA SER A 243 15.76 -2.04 -18.50
C SER A 243 14.27 -1.78 -18.72
N SER A 244 13.74 -0.74 -18.08
CA SER A 244 12.35 -0.31 -18.25
C SER A 244 12.27 1.22 -18.30
N ASP A 245 11.46 1.75 -19.21
CA ASP A 245 11.14 3.19 -19.33
C ASP A 245 10.19 3.66 -18.21
N LYS A 246 9.56 2.71 -17.50
CA LYS A 246 8.75 2.98 -16.31
C LYS A 246 9.58 3.27 -15.06
N ILE A 247 10.90 3.06 -15.10
CA ILE A 247 11.78 3.22 -13.95
C ILE A 247 12.45 4.60 -13.96
N ASN A 248 12.48 5.23 -12.79
CA ASN A 248 13.18 6.48 -12.59
C ASN A 248 14.65 6.22 -12.25
N ALA A 249 15.54 6.52 -13.20
CA ALA A 249 16.98 6.34 -13.04
C ALA A 249 17.65 7.34 -12.07
N THR A 250 16.93 8.37 -11.59
CA THR A 250 17.46 9.37 -10.65
C THR A 250 17.15 9.05 -9.18
N ALA A 251 16.22 8.12 -8.93
CA ALA A 251 15.94 7.57 -7.61
C ALA A 251 17.07 6.65 -7.15
N ASP A 252 17.20 6.39 -5.85
CA ASP A 252 18.15 5.39 -5.33
C ASP A 252 17.57 3.97 -5.47
N ILE A 253 16.26 3.84 -5.32
CA ILE A 253 15.49 2.63 -5.66
C ILE A 253 14.26 3.09 -6.41
N SER A 254 13.92 2.46 -7.53
CA SER A 254 12.69 2.74 -8.26
C SER A 254 12.00 1.43 -8.59
N SER A 255 10.69 1.42 -8.43
CA SER A 255 9.86 0.26 -8.76
C SER A 255 8.65 0.68 -9.57
N TRP A 256 8.15 -0.27 -10.35
CA TRP A 256 6.92 -0.16 -11.10
C TRP A 256 6.19 -1.50 -11.04
N ILE A 257 4.87 -1.45 -10.88
CA ILE A 257 4.00 -2.61 -10.99
C ILE A 257 2.82 -2.28 -11.91
N ASN A 258 2.49 -3.23 -12.77
CA ASN A 258 1.24 -3.28 -13.52
C ASN A 258 0.10 -3.59 -12.54
N TYR A 259 -0.43 -2.55 -11.92
CA TYR A 259 -1.44 -2.65 -10.87
C TYR A 259 -2.69 -3.36 -11.36
N SER A 260 -3.13 -3.07 -12.58
CA SER A 260 -4.26 -3.75 -13.21
C SER A 260 -4.07 -5.26 -13.20
N ALA A 261 -2.92 -5.70 -13.71
CA ALA A 261 -2.62 -7.10 -13.81
C ALA A 261 -2.49 -7.75 -12.42
N ALA A 262 -1.77 -7.09 -11.51
CA ALA A 262 -1.54 -7.61 -10.16
C ALA A 262 -2.84 -7.84 -9.40
N MET A 263 -3.77 -6.88 -9.50
CA MET A 263 -5.07 -6.99 -8.85
C MET A 263 -5.95 -8.06 -9.50
N SER A 264 -5.92 -8.20 -10.83
CA SER A 264 -6.61 -9.29 -11.52
C SER A 264 -6.07 -10.66 -11.09
N SER A 265 -4.74 -10.84 -11.00
CA SER A 265 -4.15 -12.10 -10.53
C SER A 265 -4.42 -12.39 -9.05
N PHE A 266 -4.38 -11.37 -8.19
CA PHE A 266 -4.78 -11.53 -6.78
C PHE A 266 -6.23 -11.98 -6.68
N TYR A 267 -7.12 -11.34 -7.45
CA TYR A 267 -8.53 -11.72 -7.49
C TYR A 267 -8.72 -13.16 -7.96
N GLU A 268 -8.06 -13.61 -9.04
CA GLU A 268 -8.17 -15.01 -9.49
C GLU A 268 -7.80 -15.99 -8.38
N SER A 269 -6.71 -15.72 -7.64
CA SER A 269 -6.29 -16.55 -6.51
C SER A 269 -7.28 -16.53 -5.34
N TYR A 270 -7.89 -15.37 -5.07
CA TYR A 270 -8.88 -15.23 -4.01
C TYR A 270 -10.24 -15.83 -4.40
N ALA A 271 -10.65 -15.72 -5.66
CA ALA A 271 -11.88 -16.31 -6.20
C ALA A 271 -11.88 -17.84 -6.07
N THR A 272 -10.71 -18.47 -6.22
CA THR A 272 -10.54 -19.91 -5.93
C THR A 272 -10.75 -20.22 -4.45
N LEU A 273 -10.28 -19.37 -3.53
CA LEU A 273 -10.48 -19.55 -2.09
C LEU A 273 -11.90 -19.20 -1.63
N SER A 274 -12.56 -18.27 -2.31
CA SER A 274 -13.91 -17.81 -1.96
C SER A 274 -14.99 -18.84 -2.29
N GLN A 275 -14.68 -19.88 -3.07
CA GLN A 275 -15.52 -21.10 -3.23
C GLN A 275 -15.86 -21.75 -1.88
N PHE A 276 -15.04 -21.51 -0.85
CA PHE A 276 -15.23 -22.02 0.50
C PHE A 276 -15.90 -21.02 1.46
N THR A 277 -16.40 -19.88 0.94
CA THR A 277 -17.02 -18.82 1.77
C THR A 277 -18.40 -18.42 1.25
N THR A 278 -19.40 -18.35 2.14
CA THR A 278 -20.80 -18.01 1.81
C THR A 278 -20.98 -16.58 1.25
N TYR A 279 -19.97 -15.72 1.40
CA TYR A 279 -20.01 -14.30 1.02
C TYR A 279 -19.49 -13.99 -0.40
N ASN A 280 -19.17 -15.01 -1.20
CA ASN A 280 -18.62 -14.86 -2.56
C ASN A 280 -19.50 -13.99 -3.49
N LYS A 281 -20.83 -13.98 -3.28
CA LYS A 281 -21.79 -13.21 -4.10
C LYS A 281 -21.77 -11.69 -3.85
N PHE A 282 -21.15 -11.22 -2.77
CA PHE A 282 -21.19 -9.80 -2.36
C PHE A 282 -19.84 -9.08 -2.49
N LEU A 283 -18.81 -9.78 -2.95
CA LEU A 283 -17.49 -9.18 -3.16
C LEU A 283 -17.32 -8.74 -4.62
N PRO A 284 -16.84 -7.51 -4.89
CA PRO A 284 -16.72 -7.01 -6.25
C PRO A 284 -15.80 -7.89 -7.11
N SER A 285 -16.34 -8.57 -8.11
CA SER A 285 -15.59 -9.36 -9.09
C SER A 285 -14.94 -8.47 -10.15
N GLN A 286 -13.97 -7.67 -9.73
CA GLN A 286 -13.41 -6.59 -10.53
C GLN A 286 -12.26 -7.09 -11.40
N LYS A 287 -12.54 -7.49 -12.64
CA LYS A 287 -11.50 -7.81 -13.65
C LYS A 287 -10.90 -6.58 -14.34
N ASN A 288 -11.46 -5.39 -14.09
CA ASN A 288 -11.22 -4.17 -14.85
C ASN A 288 -10.42 -3.09 -14.09
N TRP A 289 -9.60 -3.45 -13.09
CA TRP A 289 -8.80 -2.47 -12.34
C TRP A 289 -7.93 -1.57 -13.23
N GLY A 290 -7.54 -2.05 -14.43
CA GLY A 290 -6.82 -1.26 -15.44
C GLY A 290 -7.63 -0.14 -16.11
N ASN A 291 -8.94 -0.14 -15.99
CA ASN A 291 -9.79 1.00 -16.34
C ASN A 291 -9.62 2.15 -15.35
N LEU A 292 -9.15 1.86 -14.12
CA LEU A 292 -8.87 2.85 -13.08
C LEU A 292 -7.39 3.20 -13.08
N VAL A 293 -6.56 2.26 -12.62
CA VAL A 293 -5.13 2.42 -12.38
C VAL A 293 -4.37 1.42 -13.24
N LYS A 294 -3.52 1.93 -14.13
CA LYS A 294 -2.66 1.13 -15.00
C LYS A 294 -1.46 0.58 -14.23
N GLY A 295 -0.79 1.45 -13.49
CA GLY A 295 0.40 1.06 -12.76
C GLY A 295 0.74 2.02 -11.63
N ILE A 296 1.54 1.51 -10.71
CA ILE A 296 2.05 2.28 -9.56
C ILE A 296 3.56 2.22 -9.59
N ASN A 297 4.16 3.40 -9.47
CA ASN A 297 5.59 3.58 -9.30
C ASN A 297 5.90 3.96 -7.85
N LEU A 298 6.95 3.39 -7.27
CA LEU A 298 7.51 3.85 -5.99
C LEU A 298 8.99 4.15 -6.17
N ASP A 299 9.36 5.42 -5.98
CA ASP A 299 10.73 5.92 -6.07
C ASP A 299 11.23 6.36 -4.70
N PHE A 300 12.33 5.77 -4.24
CA PHE A 300 12.97 6.04 -2.96
C PHE A 300 14.22 6.88 -3.16
N TYR A 301 14.40 7.87 -2.30
CA TYR A 301 15.57 8.74 -2.26
C TYR A 301 16.07 8.86 -0.83
N PHE A 302 17.36 8.65 -0.64
CA PHE A 302 18.06 8.64 0.62
C PHE A 302 19.17 9.69 0.62
N ASP A 303 18.76 10.95 0.75
CA ASP A 303 19.67 12.09 0.79
C ASP A 303 20.26 12.25 2.20
N ASN A 304 21.12 13.25 2.41
CA ASN A 304 21.74 13.47 3.72
C ASN A 304 20.80 14.11 4.73
N ASP A 305 19.94 15.01 4.26
CA ASP A 305 19.01 15.78 5.10
C ASP A 305 17.59 15.22 5.10
N ASN A 306 17.27 14.25 4.22
CA ASN A 306 15.93 13.66 4.16
C ASN A 306 15.93 12.27 3.51
N ALA A 307 14.95 11.46 3.88
CA ALA A 307 14.47 10.34 3.07
C ALA A 307 13.13 10.73 2.46
N ARG A 308 12.94 10.49 1.17
CA ARG A 308 11.63 10.65 0.53
C ARG A 308 11.23 9.43 -0.29
N VAL A 309 9.94 9.15 -0.30
CA VAL A 309 9.29 8.17 -1.17
C VAL A 309 8.29 8.92 -2.04
N GLU A 310 8.42 8.77 -3.34
CA GLU A 310 7.48 9.30 -4.32
C GLU A 310 6.65 8.14 -4.88
N GLU A 311 5.35 8.17 -4.58
CA GLU A 311 4.38 7.28 -5.21
C GLU A 311 3.79 7.98 -6.43
N VAL A 312 3.87 7.34 -7.59
CA VAL A 312 3.31 7.87 -8.83
C VAL A 312 2.30 6.89 -9.38
N ILE A 313 1.03 7.29 -9.35
CA ILE A 313 -0.11 6.49 -9.79
C ILE A 313 -0.41 6.85 -11.25
N GLU A 314 -0.24 5.90 -12.16
CA GLU A 314 -0.61 6.05 -13.58
C GLU A 314 -2.06 5.63 -13.77
N TYR A 315 -2.94 6.60 -14.04
CA TYR A 315 -4.35 6.36 -14.31
C TYR A 315 -4.59 6.04 -15.80
N SER A 316 -5.72 5.39 -16.08
CA SER A 316 -6.28 5.40 -17.44
C SER A 316 -6.61 6.84 -17.87
N LYS A 317 -6.67 7.12 -19.18
CA LYS A 317 -6.95 8.48 -19.66
C LYS A 317 -8.30 9.03 -19.15
N PRO A 318 -9.42 8.28 -19.22
CA PRO A 318 -10.69 8.75 -18.67
C PRO A 318 -10.62 9.02 -17.17
N MET A 319 -9.96 8.14 -16.42
CA MET A 319 -9.81 8.30 -14.97
C MET A 319 -8.93 9.50 -14.61
N ALA A 320 -7.82 9.69 -15.35
CA ALA A 320 -6.95 10.84 -15.17
C ALA A 320 -7.70 12.17 -15.36
N ASP A 321 -8.63 12.25 -16.32
CA ASP A 321 -9.45 13.44 -16.53
C ASP A 321 -10.40 13.71 -15.35
N ILE A 322 -10.99 12.66 -14.77
CA ILE A 322 -11.83 12.76 -13.57
C ILE A 322 -10.99 13.20 -12.36
N VAL A 323 -9.91 12.49 -12.06
CA VAL A 323 -9.03 12.78 -10.91
C VAL A 323 -8.45 14.19 -11.01
N ASN A 324 -8.08 14.64 -12.21
CA ASN A 324 -7.59 16.01 -12.42
C ASN A 324 -8.66 17.08 -12.14
N LYS A 325 -9.92 16.85 -12.52
CA LYS A 325 -11.03 17.77 -12.19
C LYS A 325 -11.30 17.84 -10.68
N ILE A 326 -11.20 16.70 -9.99
CA ILE A 326 -11.37 16.60 -8.55
C ILE A 326 -10.21 17.30 -7.81
N ALA A 327 -8.96 17.02 -8.16
CA ALA A 327 -7.77 17.58 -7.50
C ALA A 327 -7.56 19.08 -7.79
N ASN A 328 -8.00 19.58 -8.95
CA ASN A 328 -7.77 20.96 -9.37
C ASN A 328 -8.79 21.95 -8.80
N ARG A 329 -9.09 21.88 -7.50
CA ARG A 329 -9.98 22.82 -6.82
C ARG A 329 -9.34 24.21 -6.66
N LYS A 330 -10.15 25.25 -6.86
CA LYS A 330 -9.85 26.61 -6.41
C LYS A 330 -10.30 26.76 -4.95
N ILE A 331 -9.32 26.90 -4.05
CA ILE A 331 -9.54 27.01 -2.60
C ILE A 331 -10.35 28.27 -2.27
N ASN A 332 -11.36 28.16 -1.41
CA ASN A 332 -12.04 29.32 -0.85
C ASN A 332 -11.07 30.13 0.03
N LYS A 333 -10.81 31.38 -0.33
CA LYS A 333 -9.80 32.21 0.35
C LYS A 333 -10.17 32.54 1.81
N ASN A 334 -11.46 32.48 2.15
CA ASN A 334 -11.94 32.78 3.50
C ASN A 334 -11.44 31.77 4.52
N ILE A 335 -11.14 30.53 4.10
CA ILE A 335 -10.64 29.48 5.00
C ILE A 335 -9.35 29.89 5.72
N PHE A 336 -8.50 30.67 5.03
CA PHE A 336 -7.20 31.09 5.56
C PHE A 336 -7.29 32.10 6.70
N ASN A 337 -8.44 32.74 6.90
CA ASN A 337 -8.65 33.65 8.04
C ASN A 337 -8.74 32.89 9.37
N TYR A 338 -9.00 31.58 9.31
CA TYR A 338 -9.10 30.67 10.44
C TYR A 338 -7.96 29.66 10.46
N PHE A 339 -6.85 29.96 9.80
CA PHE A 339 -5.62 29.19 10.01
C PHE A 339 -4.88 29.76 11.22
N PRO A 340 -4.16 28.92 11.99
CA PRO A 340 -3.41 29.41 13.13
C PRO A 340 -2.30 30.36 12.70
N ASP A 341 -1.98 31.33 13.56
CA ASP A 341 -0.92 32.30 13.24
C ASP A 341 0.48 31.71 13.37
N LYS A 342 0.64 30.80 14.34
CA LYS A 342 1.86 30.02 14.59
C LYS A 342 1.75 28.65 13.91
N LYS A 343 2.90 28.03 13.67
CA LYS A 343 2.94 26.65 13.20
C LYS A 343 2.32 25.73 14.26
N PRO A 344 1.33 24.91 13.90
CA PRO A 344 0.78 23.89 14.78
C PRO A 344 1.78 22.72 14.90
N LEU A 345 1.63 21.91 15.96
CA LEU A 345 2.37 20.65 16.15
C LEU A 345 2.24 19.71 14.94
N GLY A 346 1.06 19.72 14.33
CA GLY A 346 0.81 19.06 13.06
C GLY A 346 -0.40 19.62 12.36
N TYR A 347 -0.46 19.46 11.05
CA TYR A 347 -1.63 19.84 10.28
C TYR A 347 -1.82 18.93 9.07
N MET A 348 -3.06 18.86 8.60
CA MET A 348 -3.44 18.22 7.35
C MET A 348 -4.44 19.11 6.66
N THR A 349 -4.27 19.34 5.37
CA THR A 349 -5.19 20.14 4.56
C THR A 349 -5.39 19.48 3.21
N TYR A 350 -6.64 19.40 2.76
CA TYR A 350 -6.97 18.91 1.44
C TYR A 350 -8.04 19.77 0.79
N HIS A 351 -7.94 19.86 -0.54
CA HIS A 351 -8.79 20.72 -1.36
C HIS A 351 -9.23 19.95 -2.61
N ILE A 352 -10.41 19.35 -2.53
CA ILE A 352 -11.01 18.57 -3.62
C ILE A 352 -12.28 19.21 -4.12
N ASN A 353 -12.55 19.14 -5.41
CA ASN A 353 -13.78 19.66 -5.98
C ASN A 353 -14.93 18.68 -5.73
N THR A 354 -15.68 18.86 -4.64
CA THR A 354 -16.81 17.98 -4.28
C THR A 354 -17.85 17.89 -5.39
N LYS A 355 -18.12 18.98 -6.12
CA LYS A 355 -19.06 18.96 -7.25
C LYS A 355 -18.60 18.01 -8.35
N GLU A 356 -17.33 18.07 -8.73
CA GLU A 356 -16.78 17.13 -9.72
C GLU A 356 -16.69 15.71 -9.17
N ALA A 357 -16.40 15.54 -7.88
CA ALA A 357 -16.41 14.23 -7.25
C ALA A 357 -17.80 13.58 -7.30
N LEU A 358 -18.86 14.31 -6.91
CA LEU A 358 -20.25 13.84 -6.95
C LEU A 358 -20.71 13.56 -8.38
N LYS A 359 -20.43 14.46 -9.33
CA LYS A 359 -20.78 14.27 -10.76
C LYS A 359 -20.17 13.01 -11.37
N ASN A 360 -18.96 12.67 -10.96
CA ASN A 360 -18.26 11.49 -11.47
C ASN A 360 -18.42 10.27 -10.56
N MET A 361 -19.13 10.39 -9.43
CA MET A 361 -19.37 9.31 -8.49
C MET A 361 -20.09 8.12 -9.13
N PRO A 362 -21.10 8.30 -10.02
CA PRO A 362 -21.68 7.18 -10.77
C PRO A 362 -20.63 6.41 -11.57
N SER A 363 -19.75 7.10 -12.30
CA SER A 363 -18.70 6.46 -13.11
C SER A 363 -17.67 5.76 -12.24
N LEU A 364 -17.26 6.37 -11.12
CA LEU A 364 -16.32 5.76 -10.16
C LEU A 364 -16.94 4.52 -9.52
N THR A 365 -18.21 4.61 -9.12
CA THR A 365 -18.95 3.55 -8.45
C THR A 365 -19.23 2.41 -9.40
N ALA A 366 -19.64 2.69 -10.64
CA ALA A 366 -19.85 1.67 -11.66
C ALA A 366 -18.56 0.92 -11.97
N GLU A 367 -17.43 1.62 -12.10
CA GLU A 367 -16.16 0.96 -12.31
C GLU A 367 -15.72 0.12 -11.10
N ILE A 368 -16.06 0.48 -9.85
CA ILE A 368 -15.70 -0.24 -8.61
C ILE A 368 -16.68 -1.37 -8.22
N LEU A 369 -17.96 -1.22 -8.53
CA LEU A 369 -19.04 -2.13 -8.11
C LEU A 369 -19.50 -3.08 -9.22
N ASN A 370 -19.00 -2.93 -10.45
CA ASN A 370 -19.27 -3.88 -11.53
C ASN A 370 -18.81 -5.28 -11.07
N SER A 371 -19.78 -6.13 -10.76
CA SER A 371 -19.60 -7.47 -10.19
C SER A 371 -20.56 -8.43 -10.88
N ALA A 372 -20.27 -9.73 -10.85
CA ALA A 372 -21.12 -10.74 -11.48
C ALA A 372 -22.55 -10.79 -10.90
N ALA A 373 -22.75 -10.30 -9.67
CA ALA A 373 -24.05 -10.25 -8.99
C ALA A 373 -24.83 -8.94 -9.21
N LEU A 374 -24.18 -7.88 -9.68
CA LEU A 374 -24.79 -6.59 -9.97
C LEU A 374 -24.55 -6.27 -11.45
N THR A 375 -25.59 -6.41 -12.28
CA THR A 375 -25.45 -6.11 -13.70
C THR A 375 -25.24 -4.62 -13.92
N LYS A 376 -24.72 -4.23 -15.10
CA LYS A 376 -24.61 -2.82 -15.47
C LYS A 376 -25.94 -2.09 -15.38
N ASP A 377 -27.04 -2.79 -15.65
CA ASP A 377 -28.39 -2.23 -15.59
C ASP A 377 -28.80 -1.98 -14.13
N ASP A 378 -28.54 -2.91 -13.20
CA ASP A 378 -28.81 -2.72 -11.77
C ASP A 378 -28.02 -1.56 -11.17
N ILE A 379 -26.73 -1.47 -11.51
CA ILE A 379 -25.86 -0.38 -11.07
C ILE A 379 -26.34 0.94 -11.66
N SER A 380 -26.71 0.96 -12.95
CA SER A 380 -27.23 2.17 -13.60
C SER A 380 -28.51 2.66 -12.93
N ILE A 381 -29.44 1.76 -12.56
CA ILE A 381 -30.68 2.12 -11.87
C ILE A 381 -30.39 2.74 -10.49
N VAL A 382 -29.47 2.15 -9.71
CA VAL A 382 -29.09 2.67 -8.40
C VAL A 382 -28.35 4.02 -8.53
N THR A 383 -27.44 4.15 -9.50
CA THR A 383 -26.73 5.42 -9.73
C THR A 383 -27.61 6.51 -10.31
N ASP A 384 -28.57 6.14 -11.16
CA ASP A 384 -29.57 7.06 -11.72
C ASP A 384 -30.54 7.50 -10.62
N LEU A 385 -30.92 6.61 -9.71
CA LEU A 385 -31.73 6.98 -8.54
C LEU A 385 -30.98 7.93 -7.61
N ILE A 386 -29.69 7.65 -7.33
CA ILE A 386 -28.86 8.54 -6.49
C ILE A 386 -28.70 9.90 -7.16
N SER A 387 -28.33 9.97 -8.44
CA SER A 387 -28.18 11.24 -9.17
C SER A 387 -29.50 11.98 -9.40
N THR A 388 -30.64 11.27 -9.46
CA THR A 388 -31.97 11.89 -9.56
C THR A 388 -32.40 12.51 -8.23
N ILE A 389 -32.08 11.88 -7.10
CA ILE A 389 -32.46 12.36 -5.76
C ILE A 389 -31.48 13.43 -5.25
N VAL A 390 -30.20 13.29 -5.56
CA VAL A 390 -29.13 14.15 -5.08
C VAL A 390 -28.84 15.23 -6.12
N ASP A 391 -29.28 16.45 -5.86
CA ASP A 391 -28.77 17.63 -6.58
C ASP A 391 -27.28 17.79 -6.23
N GLU A 392 -26.37 17.39 -7.13
CA GLU A 392 -24.94 17.41 -6.86
C GLU A 392 -24.42 18.84 -6.67
N GLU A 393 -25.07 19.84 -7.28
CA GLU A 393 -24.68 21.23 -7.11
C GLU A 393 -25.05 21.70 -5.70
N ALA A 394 -26.30 21.50 -5.27
CA ALA A 394 -26.73 21.84 -3.92
C ALA A 394 -25.99 21.03 -2.85
N THR A 395 -25.78 19.73 -3.09
CA THR A 395 -25.09 18.82 -2.15
C THR A 395 -23.61 19.17 -2.03
N ALA A 396 -22.95 19.54 -3.13
CA ALA A 396 -21.57 20.01 -3.08
C ALA A 396 -21.41 21.30 -2.25
N THR A 397 -22.45 22.14 -2.13
CA THR A 397 -22.37 23.32 -1.24
C THR A 397 -22.47 22.98 0.25
N LEU A 398 -22.91 21.78 0.61
CA LEU A 398 -22.92 21.33 2.02
C LEU A 398 -21.50 21.13 2.55
N PHE A 399 -20.61 20.65 1.68
CA PHE A 399 -19.18 20.53 1.93
C PHE A 399 -18.43 20.77 0.63
N ASP A 400 -17.89 21.98 0.45
CA ASP A 400 -17.34 22.35 -0.86
C ASP A 400 -16.05 21.59 -1.19
N GLY A 401 -15.40 20.99 -0.17
CA GLY A 401 -14.21 20.17 -0.33
C GLY A 401 -12.91 20.84 0.05
N ASP A 402 -12.96 22.01 0.70
CA ASP A 402 -11.83 22.55 1.46
C ASP A 402 -11.91 22.06 2.91
N LEU A 403 -10.88 21.35 3.38
CA LEU A 403 -10.76 20.90 4.77
C LEU A 403 -9.33 21.11 5.26
N SER A 404 -9.20 21.64 6.46
CA SER A 404 -7.93 21.77 7.17
C SER A 404 -8.10 21.34 8.61
N MET A 405 -7.18 20.53 9.12
CA MET A 405 -7.12 20.09 10.50
C MET A 405 -5.78 20.52 11.10
N PHE A 406 -5.80 20.99 12.33
CA PHE A 406 -4.64 21.50 13.06
C PHE A 406 -4.60 20.89 14.45
N LEU A 407 -3.46 20.34 14.84
CA LEU A 407 -3.12 19.97 16.20
C LEU A 407 -2.23 21.07 16.77
N HIS A 408 -2.78 21.89 17.66
CA HIS A 408 -2.13 23.09 18.16
C HIS A 408 -1.21 22.84 19.34
N ASP A 409 -1.68 22.04 20.30
CA ASP A 409 -0.96 21.73 21.53
C ASP A 409 -1.61 20.52 22.23
N ILE A 410 -1.11 20.15 23.40
CA ILE A 410 -1.65 19.12 24.27
C ILE A 410 -1.72 19.69 25.70
N LYS A 411 -2.88 19.58 26.36
CA LYS A 411 -3.06 20.06 27.74
C LYS A 411 -3.42 18.94 28.69
N GLU A 412 -3.00 19.05 29.94
CA GLU A 412 -3.57 18.27 31.03
C GLU A 412 -4.87 18.91 31.53
N THR A 413 -5.87 18.10 31.83
CA THR A 413 -7.09 18.56 32.51
C THR A 413 -7.52 17.54 33.55
N GLU A 414 -7.91 18.03 34.73
CA GLU A 414 -8.48 17.21 35.78
C GLU A 414 -9.95 16.90 35.44
N VAL A 415 -10.27 15.61 35.33
CA VAL A 415 -11.60 15.11 34.99
C VAL A 415 -12.08 14.22 36.12
N MET A 416 -13.28 14.49 36.63
CA MET A 416 -13.96 13.57 37.55
C MET A 416 -14.42 12.33 36.77
N THR A 417 -13.89 11.18 37.14
CA THR A 417 -14.25 9.87 36.59
C THR A 417 -14.95 9.06 37.69
N LYS A 418 -16.06 8.41 37.36
CA LYS A 418 -16.70 7.41 38.23
C LYS A 418 -15.88 6.12 38.14
N SER A 419 -15.31 5.68 39.26
CA SER A 419 -14.62 4.40 39.39
C SER A 419 -15.33 3.52 40.42
N TYR A 420 -15.06 2.22 40.38
CA TYR A 420 -15.59 1.25 41.31
C TYR A 420 -14.47 0.80 42.22
N GLU A 421 -14.65 1.00 43.53
CA GLU A 421 -13.81 0.41 44.57
C GLU A 421 -14.63 -0.68 45.27
N TYR A 422 -13.97 -1.58 45.99
CA TYR A 422 -14.64 -2.62 46.77
C TYR A 422 -14.56 -2.24 48.25
N ASP A 423 -15.67 -2.31 48.97
CA ASP A 423 -15.67 -2.14 50.42
C ASP A 423 -15.10 -3.38 51.15
N ASP A 424 -15.04 -3.34 52.48
CA ASP A 424 -14.53 -4.46 53.30
C ASP A 424 -15.34 -5.77 53.12
N ASN A 425 -16.55 -5.69 52.54
CA ASN A 425 -17.41 -6.83 52.24
C ASN A 425 -17.33 -7.27 50.78
N TYR A 426 -16.41 -6.70 49.99
CA TYR A 426 -16.27 -6.91 48.55
C TYR A 426 -17.51 -6.46 47.74
N GLU A 427 -18.28 -5.49 48.23
CA GLU A 427 -19.35 -4.84 47.46
C GLU A 427 -18.80 -3.66 46.67
N GLU A 428 -19.23 -3.52 45.40
CA GLU A 428 -18.81 -2.41 44.53
C GLU A 428 -19.42 -1.09 45.03
N ILE A 429 -18.56 -0.17 45.43
CA ILE A 429 -18.90 1.21 45.76
C ILE A 429 -18.46 2.13 44.63
N GLU A 430 -19.40 2.92 44.12
CA GLU A 430 -19.12 3.96 43.13
C GLU A 430 -18.44 5.15 43.83
N VAL A 431 -17.20 5.44 43.45
CA VAL A 431 -16.43 6.58 43.97
C VAL A 431 -16.08 7.55 42.84
N GLU A 432 -16.18 8.85 43.13
CA GLU A 432 -15.77 9.89 42.20
C GLU A 432 -14.28 10.20 42.40
N LYS A 433 -13.48 9.96 41.37
CA LYS A 433 -12.04 10.16 41.39
C LYS A 433 -11.64 11.25 40.41
N ILE A 434 -10.82 12.19 40.88
CA ILE A 434 -10.19 13.19 40.00
C ILE A 434 -9.00 12.53 39.31
N GLU A 435 -9.08 12.39 37.98
CA GLU A 435 -8.01 11.86 37.14
C GLU A 435 -7.47 12.95 36.23
N LYS A 436 -6.14 13.03 36.11
CA LYS A 436 -5.50 13.87 35.10
C LYS A 436 -5.61 13.18 33.75
N LYS A 437 -6.22 13.85 32.78
CA LYS A 437 -6.32 13.37 31.39
C LYS A 437 -5.60 14.33 30.45
N THR A 438 -4.87 13.74 29.51
CA THR A 438 -4.23 14.45 28.41
C THR A 438 -5.26 14.72 27.31
N ILE A 439 -5.48 15.99 26.98
CA ILE A 439 -6.46 16.41 25.97
C ILE A 439 -5.73 17.16 24.85
N PRO A 440 -5.81 16.69 23.59
CA PRO A 440 -5.24 17.43 22.46
C PRO A 440 -6.02 18.72 22.23
N LEU A 441 -5.32 19.82 22.00
CA LEU A 441 -5.89 21.07 21.51
C LEU A 441 -5.86 21.06 20.00
N PHE A 442 -7.03 21.02 19.38
CA PHE A 442 -7.14 20.85 17.94
C PHE A 442 -8.28 21.69 17.36
N SER A 443 -8.25 21.79 16.04
CA SER A 443 -9.35 22.36 15.28
C SER A 443 -9.43 21.81 13.87
N MET A 444 -10.64 21.80 13.36
CA MET A 444 -11.02 21.51 11.99
C MET A 444 -11.68 22.74 11.39
N VAL A 445 -11.26 23.12 10.19
CA VAL A 445 -11.79 24.23 9.42
C VAL A 445 -12.22 23.69 8.07
N PHE A 446 -13.46 23.91 7.66
CA PHE A 446 -13.94 23.51 6.34
C PHE A 446 -14.89 24.54 5.76
N THR A 447 -15.17 24.41 4.47
CA THR A 447 -16.09 25.31 3.78
C THR A 447 -17.41 24.64 3.42
N SER A 448 -18.50 25.38 3.65
CA SER A 448 -19.88 25.02 3.38
C SER A 448 -20.61 26.27 2.89
N THR A 449 -20.79 26.38 1.58
CA THR A 449 -21.45 27.54 0.94
C THR A 449 -22.97 27.43 0.88
N HIS A 450 -23.56 26.34 1.38
CA HIS A 450 -25.00 26.15 1.31
C HIS A 450 -25.72 27.25 2.10
N PRO A 451 -26.68 27.98 1.50
CA PRO A 451 -27.18 29.25 2.04
C PRO A 451 -27.86 29.14 3.41
N THR A 452 -28.56 28.04 3.71
CA THR A 452 -29.35 27.93 4.96
C THR A 452 -29.15 26.63 5.75
N PHE A 453 -28.49 25.61 5.19
CA PHE A 453 -28.50 24.28 5.80
C PHE A 453 -27.66 24.22 7.07
N GLY A 454 -26.45 24.80 7.06
CA GLY A 454 -25.61 24.88 8.25
C GLY A 454 -26.32 25.59 9.41
N ASP A 455 -26.99 26.71 9.14
CA ASP A 455 -27.72 27.47 10.17
C ASP A 455 -28.91 26.68 10.72
N LYS A 456 -29.64 25.94 9.87
CA LYS A 456 -30.71 25.04 10.29
C LYS A 456 -30.20 23.90 11.19
N LEU A 457 -29.04 23.32 10.88
CA LEU A 457 -28.42 22.29 11.72
C LEU A 457 -28.00 22.84 13.08
N LEU A 458 -27.40 24.03 13.12
CA LEU A 458 -27.04 24.71 14.37
C LEU A 458 -28.28 24.99 15.23
N GLN A 459 -29.34 25.54 14.63
CA GLN A 459 -30.62 25.78 15.31
C GLN A 459 -31.26 24.48 15.81
N LEU A 460 -31.19 23.41 15.03
CA LEU A 460 -31.66 22.08 15.44
C LEU A 460 -30.88 21.58 16.67
N GLY A 461 -29.55 21.72 16.66
CA GLY A 461 -28.68 21.35 17.78
C GLY A 461 -29.03 22.12 19.05
N VAL A 462 -29.30 23.42 18.95
CA VAL A 462 -29.78 24.23 20.09
C VAL A 462 -31.13 23.74 20.59
N ARG A 463 -32.11 23.53 19.69
CA ARG A 463 -33.45 23.04 20.05
C ARG A 463 -33.41 21.66 20.71
N LYS A 464 -32.49 20.80 20.30
CA LYS A 464 -32.26 19.45 20.86
C LYS A 464 -31.34 19.45 22.08
N LYS A 465 -30.90 20.62 22.57
CA LYS A 465 -29.99 20.79 23.72
C LYS A 465 -28.63 20.11 23.54
N LEU A 466 -28.23 19.85 22.29
CA LEU A 466 -26.90 19.36 21.93
C LEU A 466 -25.89 20.50 21.83
N LEU A 467 -26.37 21.70 21.47
CA LEU A 467 -25.57 22.92 21.35
C LEU A 467 -26.04 23.99 22.33
N ILE A 468 -25.09 24.66 22.96
CA ILE A 468 -25.33 25.80 23.85
C ILE A 468 -24.80 27.04 23.13
N GLN A 469 -25.70 27.94 22.72
CA GLN A 469 -25.30 29.17 22.05
C GLN A 469 -24.59 30.13 23.01
N LYS A 470 -23.43 30.65 22.60
CA LYS A 470 -22.58 31.58 23.35
C LYS A 470 -22.15 32.72 22.44
N GLY A 471 -22.94 33.78 22.38
CA GLY A 471 -22.66 34.90 21.47
C GLY A 471 -22.61 34.45 20.00
N ASN A 472 -21.44 34.54 19.36
CA ASN A 472 -21.21 34.19 17.96
C ASN A 472 -20.76 32.74 17.72
N TYR A 473 -20.72 31.88 18.74
CA TYR A 473 -20.34 30.47 18.61
C TYR A 473 -21.28 29.57 19.44
N TYR A 474 -21.13 28.25 19.28
CA TYR A 474 -21.93 27.23 19.94
C TYR A 474 -21.01 26.25 20.68
N GLU A 475 -21.29 25.93 21.94
CA GLU A 475 -20.59 24.87 22.68
C GLU A 475 -21.32 23.55 22.54
N ILE A 476 -20.60 22.44 22.36
CA ILE A 476 -21.19 21.10 22.28
C ILE A 476 -21.35 20.54 23.69
N ALA A 477 -22.59 20.25 24.08
CA ALA A 477 -22.90 19.72 25.40
C ALA A 477 -22.23 18.36 25.65
N GLY A 478 -21.73 18.12 26.87
CA GLY A 478 -21.18 16.82 27.28
C GLY A 478 -19.74 16.53 26.84
N THR A 479 -19.01 17.52 26.31
CA THR A 479 -17.66 17.29 25.73
C THR A 479 -16.50 17.60 26.68
N LYS A 480 -16.72 18.49 27.66
CA LYS A 480 -15.69 19.06 28.57
C LYS A 480 -14.70 18.06 29.17
N GLY A 481 -15.17 16.91 29.65
CA GLY A 481 -14.33 15.89 30.30
C GLY A 481 -13.66 14.89 29.36
N LYS A 482 -14.01 14.86 28.07
CA LYS A 482 -13.46 13.89 27.10
C LYS A 482 -12.62 14.56 26.02
N TYR A 483 -13.08 15.70 25.51
CA TYR A 483 -12.50 16.37 24.35
C TYR A 483 -12.19 17.85 24.64
N GLY A 484 -12.29 18.29 25.90
CA GLY A 484 -12.32 19.71 26.25
C GLY A 484 -13.63 20.37 25.84
N ASP A 485 -13.71 21.69 26.00
CA ASP A 485 -14.89 22.48 25.62
C ASP A 485 -14.96 22.61 24.09
N LEU A 486 -15.58 21.63 23.43
CA LEU A 486 -15.74 21.66 21.98
C LEU A 486 -16.71 22.76 21.58
N PHE A 487 -16.34 23.52 20.56
CA PHE A 487 -17.15 24.57 19.98
C PHE A 487 -17.37 24.35 18.48
N ILE A 488 -18.47 24.93 17.98
CA ILE A 488 -18.74 25.14 16.57
C ILE A 488 -18.88 26.65 16.35
N PHE A 489 -18.15 27.15 15.37
CA PHE A 489 -18.25 28.52 14.91
C PHE A 489 -18.51 28.51 13.41
N LYS A 490 -19.46 29.31 12.94
CA LYS A 490 -19.78 29.46 11.52
C LYS A 490 -19.76 30.93 11.16
N ASP A 491 -18.99 31.27 10.14
CA ASP A 491 -18.89 32.62 9.59
C ASP A 491 -18.94 32.53 8.07
N ASN A 492 -20.07 32.98 7.51
CA ASN A 492 -20.40 32.84 6.09
C ASN A 492 -20.20 31.38 5.62
N ASP A 493 -19.23 31.19 4.71
CA ASP A 493 -18.90 29.91 4.08
C ASP A 493 -17.99 29.03 4.94
N VAL A 494 -17.45 29.52 6.06
CA VAL A 494 -16.45 28.78 6.84
C VAL A 494 -17.05 28.27 8.14
N VAL A 495 -16.78 27.00 8.43
CA VAL A 495 -17.14 26.35 9.69
C VAL A 495 -15.85 25.91 10.39
N VAL A 496 -15.75 26.24 11.67
CA VAL A 496 -14.66 25.84 12.56
C VAL A 496 -15.24 24.97 13.67
N ILE A 497 -14.62 23.81 13.90
CA ILE A 497 -14.94 22.90 14.99
C ILE A 497 -13.65 22.61 15.75
N GLY A 498 -13.62 22.75 17.07
CA GLY A 498 -12.40 22.46 17.83
C GLY A 498 -12.60 22.74 19.32
N ASN A 499 -11.51 22.75 20.08
CA ASN A 499 -11.51 23.07 21.53
C ASN A 499 -10.47 24.15 21.89
N SER A 500 -10.04 24.95 20.90
CA SER A 500 -8.85 25.81 20.93
C SER A 500 -9.09 27.14 20.19
N ARG A 501 -10.07 27.93 20.64
CA ARG A 501 -10.50 29.18 19.94
C ARG A 501 -9.43 30.27 19.91
N GLU A 502 -8.56 30.26 20.90
CA GLU A 502 -7.46 31.20 21.09
C GLU A 502 -6.37 31.10 20.02
N TYR A 503 -6.37 30.05 19.21
CA TYR A 503 -5.40 29.85 18.12
C TYR A 503 -5.79 30.55 16.82
N PHE A 504 -6.91 31.27 16.78
CA PHE A 504 -7.42 32.01 15.61
C PHE A 504 -7.48 33.52 15.90
N ASN A 505 -7.42 34.35 14.86
CA ASN A 505 -7.66 35.83 14.84
C ASN A 505 -6.48 36.82 14.83
N THR A 506 -5.39 36.67 14.06
CA THR A 506 -4.53 37.85 13.76
C THR A 506 -4.25 38.16 12.28
N ASN A 507 -4.86 37.42 11.35
CA ASN A 507 -4.94 37.76 9.92
C ASN A 507 -3.60 38.09 9.22
N ASN A 508 -2.44 37.64 9.73
CA ASN A 508 -1.13 37.89 9.11
C ASN A 508 0.02 36.94 9.54
N GLY A 509 -0.27 35.75 10.08
CA GLY A 509 0.74 34.78 10.51
C GLY A 509 1.70 34.30 9.40
N VAL A 510 2.95 34.02 9.78
CA VAL A 510 3.99 33.47 8.88
C VAL A 510 3.56 32.11 8.32
N PHE A 511 2.90 31.29 9.14
CA PHE A 511 2.38 29.97 8.74
C PHE A 511 1.45 30.03 7.53
N ILE A 512 0.51 31.00 7.52
CA ILE A 512 -0.46 31.15 6.43
C ILE A 512 0.23 31.40 5.09
N LYS A 513 1.34 32.18 5.08
CA LYS A 513 2.10 32.47 3.86
C LYS A 513 2.80 31.23 3.32
N GLU A 514 3.36 30.41 4.21
CA GLU A 514 4.01 29.15 3.85
C GLU A 514 3.00 28.15 3.27
N VAL A 515 1.91 27.87 3.98
CA VAL A 515 0.90 26.91 3.53
C VAL A 515 0.25 27.34 2.21
N LYS A 516 -0.01 28.63 2.02
CA LYS A 516 -0.50 29.16 0.73
C LYS A 516 0.48 28.94 -0.42
N LYS A 517 1.79 28.93 -0.16
CA LYS A 517 2.80 28.64 -1.20
C LYS A 517 2.72 27.17 -1.61
N ASP A 518 2.64 26.27 -0.65
CA ASP A 518 2.62 24.83 -0.90
C ASP A 518 1.30 24.40 -1.58
N LEU A 519 0.17 24.97 -1.16
CA LEU A 519 -1.16 24.71 -1.76
C LEU A 519 -1.34 25.23 -3.19
N LYS A 520 -0.38 26.00 -3.74
CA LYS A 520 -0.36 26.32 -5.17
C LYS A 520 0.00 25.09 -6.02
N GLN A 521 0.88 24.26 -5.50
CA GLN A 521 1.40 23.08 -6.19
C GLN A 521 0.70 21.81 -5.73
N ASN A 522 0.09 21.82 -4.55
CA ASN A 522 -0.48 20.65 -3.93
C ASN A 522 -1.98 20.79 -3.63
N TYR A 523 -2.75 19.72 -3.83
CA TYR A 523 -4.15 19.68 -3.38
C TYR A 523 -4.30 19.04 -2.00
N PHE A 524 -3.34 18.23 -1.58
CA PHE A 524 -3.21 17.67 -0.24
C PHE A 524 -1.83 18.02 0.34
N LEU A 525 -1.80 18.38 1.61
CA LEU A 525 -0.59 18.61 2.38
C LEU A 525 -0.83 18.21 3.83
N ALA A 526 0.03 17.38 4.38
CA ALA A 526 0.10 17.09 5.80
C ALA A 526 1.54 17.24 6.28
N LYS A 527 1.71 17.77 7.49
CA LYS A 527 3.02 17.91 8.12
C LYS A 527 2.90 17.70 9.63
N LEU A 528 3.86 17.01 10.19
CA LEU A 528 3.94 16.68 11.61
C LEU A 528 5.34 17.06 12.14
N ASN A 529 5.41 17.95 13.12
CA ASN A 529 6.65 18.41 13.74
C ASN A 529 7.02 17.47 14.89
N ILE A 530 8.08 16.67 14.69
CA ILE A 530 8.43 15.60 15.63
C ILE A 530 8.95 16.17 16.97
N PRO A 531 9.91 17.13 16.99
CA PRO A 531 10.37 17.74 18.24
C PRO A 531 9.29 18.47 19.01
N GLU A 532 8.43 19.22 18.33
CA GLU A 532 7.37 19.97 19.03
C GLU A 532 6.33 19.03 19.65
N ILE A 533 5.99 17.92 18.98
CA ILE A 533 5.09 16.90 19.54
C ILE A 533 5.73 16.19 20.73
N SER A 534 6.98 15.74 20.60
CA SER A 534 7.74 15.14 21.71
C SER A 534 7.77 16.09 22.92
N ASN A 535 8.05 17.37 22.68
CA ASN A 535 8.04 18.38 23.73
C ASN A 535 6.65 18.56 24.36
N ALA A 536 5.58 18.64 23.57
CA ALA A 536 4.21 18.77 24.10
C ALA A 536 3.81 17.58 24.99
N TYR A 537 4.10 16.35 24.55
CA TYR A 537 3.85 15.15 25.35
C TYR A 537 4.73 15.05 26.60
N SER A 538 5.96 15.57 26.55
CA SER A 538 6.90 15.58 27.68
C SER A 538 6.44 16.41 28.89
N HIS A 539 5.36 17.18 28.75
CA HIS A 539 4.79 18.00 29.82
C HIS A 539 3.50 17.41 30.42
N THR A 540 3.09 16.19 30.04
CA THR A 540 1.87 15.54 30.54
C THR A 540 2.17 14.46 31.58
N ALA A 541 1.19 14.01 32.37
CA ALA A 541 1.36 12.97 33.38
C ALA A 541 1.65 11.59 32.76
N GLU A 542 1.40 11.43 31.46
CA GLU A 542 1.72 10.23 30.68
C GLU A 542 3.23 10.08 30.39
N THR A 543 4.04 11.10 30.72
CA THR A 543 5.52 11.20 30.60
C THR A 543 6.37 10.01 31.05
N LYS A 544 5.81 9.07 31.81
CA LYS A 544 6.57 7.99 32.48
C LYS A 544 6.62 6.67 31.69
N THR A 545 6.04 6.60 30.49
CA THR A 545 6.04 5.36 29.69
C THR A 545 7.33 5.17 28.90
N ALA A 546 7.67 3.91 28.60
CA ALA A 546 8.81 3.59 27.73
C ALA A 546 8.67 4.18 26.32
N ASP A 547 7.44 4.46 25.89
CA ASP A 547 7.14 4.96 24.56
C ASP A 547 7.55 6.43 24.37
N ILE A 548 7.46 7.26 25.41
CA ILE A 548 7.88 8.67 25.33
C ILE A 548 9.38 8.79 25.15
N LYS A 549 10.18 7.96 25.82
CA LYS A 549 11.64 7.93 25.58
C LYS A 549 12.00 7.64 24.13
N LYS A 550 11.25 6.75 23.46
CA LYS A 550 11.46 6.43 22.04
C LYS A 550 11.07 7.61 21.14
N ILE A 551 9.98 8.30 21.47
CA ILE A 551 9.53 9.51 20.78
C ILE A 551 10.56 10.64 20.94
N ASP A 552 11.11 10.84 22.13
CA ASP A 552 12.15 11.83 22.40
C ASP A 552 13.44 11.52 21.62
N GLN A 553 13.87 10.26 21.62
CA GLN A 553 15.00 9.83 20.82
C GLN A 553 14.76 10.09 19.33
N PHE A 554 13.57 9.77 18.81
CA PHE A 554 13.19 10.05 17.43
C PHE A 554 13.22 11.55 17.13
N ALA A 555 12.72 12.38 18.06
CA ALA A 555 12.75 13.83 17.98
C ALA A 555 14.17 14.44 18.00
N THR A 556 15.17 13.77 18.59
CA THR A 556 16.56 14.25 18.50
C THR A 556 17.19 14.06 17.12
N GLN A 557 16.59 13.22 16.28
CA GLN A 557 17.14 12.82 15.00
C GLN A 557 16.40 13.45 13.83
N PHE A 558 15.07 13.56 13.91
CA PHE A 558 14.23 13.96 12.79
C PHE A 558 13.41 15.22 13.12
N SER A 559 13.24 16.10 12.13
CA SER A 559 12.54 17.38 12.31
C SER A 559 11.04 17.23 12.08
N ASP A 560 10.66 16.62 10.97
CA ASP A 560 9.26 16.50 10.59
C ASP A 560 9.03 15.39 9.57
N VAL A 561 7.79 14.93 9.53
CA VAL A 561 7.24 14.13 8.44
C VAL A 561 6.33 15.03 7.62
N THR A 562 6.51 15.03 6.30
CA THR A 562 5.66 15.76 5.35
C THR A 562 5.07 14.79 4.34
N LEU A 563 3.77 14.88 4.08
CA LEU A 563 3.07 14.17 3.01
C LEU A 563 2.40 15.20 2.11
N GLN A 564 2.62 15.13 0.81
CA GLN A 564 2.04 16.07 -0.15
C GLN A 564 1.62 15.39 -1.45
N SER A 565 0.65 15.97 -2.15
CA SER A 565 0.20 15.47 -3.45
C SER A 565 0.19 16.57 -4.51
N SER A 566 0.55 16.23 -5.75
CA SER A 566 0.51 17.19 -6.86
C SER A 566 -0.93 17.62 -7.18
N LYS A 567 -1.17 18.93 -7.30
CA LYS A 567 -2.48 19.50 -7.67
C LYS A 567 -2.95 19.15 -9.08
N LYS A 568 -2.01 18.89 -9.99
CA LYS A 568 -2.27 18.55 -11.38
C LYS A 568 -1.60 17.24 -11.73
N LEU A 569 -2.25 16.49 -12.61
CA LEU A 569 -1.64 15.30 -13.21
C LEU A 569 -0.74 15.72 -14.36
N ILE A 570 0.37 14.99 -14.54
CA ILE A 570 1.27 15.11 -15.69
C ILE A 570 1.29 13.74 -16.36
N ASP A 571 1.03 13.67 -17.65
CA ASP A 571 0.99 12.41 -18.42
C ASP A 571 0.09 11.33 -17.79
N ASN A 572 -1.09 11.73 -17.30
CA ASN A 572 -2.06 10.89 -16.59
C ASN A 572 -1.56 10.33 -15.25
N LYS A 573 -0.45 10.86 -14.71
CA LYS A 573 0.15 10.44 -13.46
C LYS A 573 -0.12 11.43 -12.35
N LEU A 574 -0.55 10.92 -11.19
CA LEU A 574 -0.65 11.69 -9.96
C LEU A 574 0.50 11.30 -9.03
N LYS A 575 1.17 12.29 -8.44
CA LYS A 575 2.29 12.07 -7.54
C LYS A 575 1.88 12.36 -6.10
N PHE A 576 2.21 11.44 -5.20
CA PHE A 576 2.29 11.63 -3.76
C PHE A 576 3.75 11.56 -3.33
N GLU A 577 4.12 12.37 -2.34
CA GLU A 577 5.46 12.37 -1.77
C GLU A 577 5.35 12.33 -0.26
N LEU A 578 5.94 11.29 0.35
CA LEU A 578 6.18 11.18 1.77
C LEU A 578 7.65 11.50 2.03
N ARG A 579 7.93 12.40 2.95
CA ARG A 579 9.28 12.84 3.30
C ARG A 579 9.50 12.82 4.81
N LEU A 580 10.59 12.20 5.25
CA LEU A 580 11.12 12.29 6.60
C LEU A 580 12.36 13.19 6.57
N ASN A 581 12.29 14.33 7.24
CA ASN A 581 13.37 15.31 7.29
C ASN A 581 14.24 15.09 8.54
N SER A 582 15.55 15.21 8.37
CA SER A 582 16.53 15.06 9.44
C SER A 582 16.90 16.40 10.07
N LEU A 583 17.18 16.39 11.37
CA LEU A 583 17.85 17.51 12.05
C LEU A 583 19.37 17.53 11.80
N LYS A 584 19.93 16.41 11.30
CA LYS A 584 21.36 16.22 11.04
C LYS A 584 21.57 16.10 9.53
N SER A 585 22.38 16.97 8.95
CA SER A 585 22.71 16.93 7.50
C SER A 585 24.11 16.41 7.19
N ASN A 586 24.90 16.09 8.23
CA ASN A 586 26.28 15.65 8.09
C ASN A 586 26.45 14.13 7.93
N LYS A 587 25.36 13.36 8.01
CA LYS A 587 25.34 11.90 7.88
C LYS A 587 24.17 11.49 6.98
N ASN A 588 24.37 10.49 6.12
CA ASN A 588 23.31 10.00 5.25
C ASN A 588 22.13 9.45 6.07
N ILE A 589 20.90 9.67 5.58
CA ILE A 589 19.67 9.30 6.29
C ILE A 589 19.56 7.79 6.56
N ILE A 590 20.12 6.92 5.69
CA ILE A 590 20.14 5.46 5.93
C ILE A 590 20.94 5.16 7.19
N LEU A 591 22.17 5.65 7.26
CA LEU A 591 23.05 5.38 8.41
C LEU A 591 22.48 5.99 9.68
N GLN A 592 21.88 7.18 9.60
CA GLN A 592 21.20 7.79 10.74
C GLN A 592 20.01 6.94 11.22
N THR A 593 19.21 6.41 10.31
CA THR A 593 18.08 5.52 10.65
C THR A 593 18.58 4.21 11.28
N LEU A 594 19.68 3.66 10.78
CA LEU A 594 20.31 2.48 11.37
C LEU A 594 20.86 2.75 12.78
N ASP A 595 21.48 3.91 13.01
CA ASP A 595 21.91 4.34 14.35
C ASP A 595 20.70 4.41 15.29
N PHE A 596 19.61 5.04 14.86
CA PHE A 596 18.38 5.17 15.63
C PHE A 596 17.79 3.82 16.04
N VAL A 597 17.63 2.90 15.09
CA VAL A 597 17.09 1.56 15.38
C VAL A 597 18.04 0.79 16.29
N GLN A 598 19.36 0.96 16.14
CA GLN A 598 20.32 0.36 17.06
C GLN A 598 20.18 0.91 18.48
N GLU A 599 20.03 2.23 18.64
CA GLU A 599 19.80 2.88 19.93
C GLU A 599 18.51 2.36 20.59
N LEU A 600 17.43 2.18 19.84
CA LEU A 600 16.17 1.61 20.33
C LEU A 600 16.28 0.13 20.74
N SER A 601 17.26 -0.60 20.20
CA SER A 601 17.47 -2.03 20.47
C SER A 601 18.37 -2.33 21.67
N LYS A 602 18.91 -1.29 22.31
CA LYS A 602 19.66 -1.34 23.57
C LYS A 602 18.70 -1.16 24.73
#